data_AF-A0A3P6BKP3-F1
#
_entry.id   AF-A0A3P6BKP3-F1
#
_cell.length_a   1.000
_cell.length_b   1.000
_cell.length_c   1.000
_cell.angle_alpha   90.00
_cell.angle_beta   90.00
_cell.angle_gamma   90.00
#
_symmetry.space_group_name_H-M   'P 1'
#
loop_
_entity.id
_entity.type
_entity.pdbx_description
1 polymer ?
#
loop_
_entity_poly.entity_id
_entity_poly.type
_entity_poly.pdbx_seq_one_letter_code
_entity_poly.pdbx_strand_id
1 'polypeptide(L)'
;MVTLLASSLTCSSPGLDILSSIVRTSFSRKHRAASVAVVVVETSSRDESSQKPTKFVTFLGKGGSGKTTASVFAAQHYALAGLSTCLVVQSQDPSADFLLGTKIGTSPTLINDNLSVIRLETTKMLLEPLKQLKQADARLNMTQGVLEGVVGEELGVLPGMDSIFSMLELERLVGFFRQATRKNHKGKAFDVIVYDGISTEETLRMIGLSSKTRLYVKYLRSLAEKTDLGRLTSPSIMRFVDESMNISGNKSPFDGQTSVAMWDTLERFLETGASTLRDPDRFRSFLVMDPNNPMSVKSALRYWGCTIQAGSHASAAFAISSSSSSESNKITKEEFVPLPFASASVPFTSNGLDWDKILLDQANSSVRELLSGTVSLTPPVTFDTAKKSVTLFMPGFDKSEIKLYQYRGGSELLIEAGDQRRVIRLPSQIQGKVGGAKFVDRSLIITMR
;
A
#
# COMPACT_ATOMS: atom_id res chain seq x y z
N MET A 1 13.21 52.14 -7.84
CA MET A 1 11.82 51.78 -8.18
C MET A 1 11.31 50.90 -7.05
N VAL A 2 10.67 51.35 -5.96
CA VAL A 2 9.51 52.28 -5.83
C VAL A 2 8.48 51.85 -6.90
N THR A 3 7.31 51.25 -6.59
CA THR A 3 6.24 51.72 -5.69
C THR A 3 5.16 50.63 -5.59
N LEU A 4 4.74 50.29 -4.36
CA LEU A 4 3.36 50.31 -3.84
C LEU A 4 2.19 49.68 -4.64
N LEU A 5 1.43 48.81 -3.97
CA LEU A 5 0.07 49.16 -3.49
C LEU A 5 -0.39 48.18 -2.40
N ALA A 6 -0.50 48.72 -1.19
CA ALA A 6 -1.36 48.23 -0.13
C ALA A 6 -2.73 48.90 -0.27
N SER A 7 -3.80 48.22 0.10
CA SER A 7 -4.93 48.86 0.78
C SER A 7 -5.65 47.82 1.66
N SER A 8 -5.59 48.11 2.94
CA SER A 8 -6.35 47.59 4.06
C SER A 8 -7.74 48.24 4.11
N LEU A 9 -8.66 47.66 4.90
CA LEU A 9 -9.59 48.33 5.84
C LEU A 9 -10.37 47.22 6.59
N THR A 10 -9.99 46.92 7.85
CA THR A 10 -10.66 47.30 9.14
C THR A 10 -11.90 46.46 9.47
N CYS A 11 -11.85 45.57 10.46
CA CYS A 11 -11.85 45.77 11.93
C CYS A 11 -13.27 45.89 12.51
N SER A 12 -13.69 44.89 13.29
CA SER A 12 -14.61 45.07 14.43
C SER A 12 -14.65 43.79 15.28
N SER A 13 -13.93 43.80 16.39
CA SER A 13 -14.26 43.02 17.59
C SER A 13 -15.25 43.80 18.45
N PRO A 14 -16.02 43.10 19.28
CA PRO A 14 -16.05 43.49 20.69
C PRO A 14 -15.86 42.27 21.61
N GLY A 15 -15.17 42.49 22.72
CA GLY A 15 -15.16 41.57 23.86
C GLY A 15 -16.29 41.91 24.83
N LEU A 16 -16.73 40.92 25.60
CA LEU A 16 -17.16 41.09 27.00
C LEU A 16 -17.32 39.74 27.70
N ASP A 17 -16.90 39.77 28.97
CA ASP A 17 -16.88 38.72 29.97
C ASP A 17 -18.23 38.03 30.25
N ILE A 18 -18.19 36.84 30.85
CA ILE A 18 -18.74 36.54 32.20
C ILE A 18 -18.69 35.04 32.49
N LEU A 19 -18.13 34.71 33.66
CA LEU A 19 -18.24 33.45 34.40
C LEU A 19 -19.68 32.94 34.52
N SER A 20 -19.92 31.65 34.28
CA SER A 20 -20.90 30.88 35.07
C SER A 20 -20.74 29.36 34.97
N SER A 21 -20.35 28.77 36.11
CA SER A 21 -20.88 27.55 36.74
C SER A 21 -21.50 26.42 35.89
N ILE A 22 -20.83 25.27 35.97
CA ILE A 22 -21.36 23.97 36.45
C ILE A 22 -22.89 23.80 36.40
N VAL A 23 -23.38 22.95 35.50
CA VAL A 23 -24.44 21.97 35.81
C VAL A 23 -24.18 20.67 35.03
N ARG A 24 -23.85 19.61 35.77
CA ARG A 24 -23.98 18.22 35.32
C ARG A 24 -25.47 17.88 35.20
N THR A 25 -25.91 17.42 34.04
CA THR A 25 -27.15 16.62 33.94
C THR A 25 -26.87 15.35 33.15
N SER A 26 -26.76 14.24 33.89
CA SER A 26 -26.79 12.89 33.35
C SER A 26 -28.19 12.58 32.81
N PHE A 27 -28.32 12.38 31.51
CA PHE A 27 -29.50 11.75 30.94
C PHE A 27 -29.19 10.28 30.63
N SER A 28 -29.56 9.42 31.57
CA SER A 28 -29.67 7.98 31.37
C SER A 28 -30.85 7.71 30.42
N ARG A 29 -30.57 7.24 29.20
CA ARG A 29 -31.57 6.63 28.32
C ARG A 29 -31.29 5.14 28.21
N LYS A 30 -32.15 4.35 28.88
CA LYS A 30 -32.25 2.90 28.74
C LYS A 30 -32.57 2.55 27.28
N HIS A 31 -31.60 2.01 26.56
CA HIS A 31 -31.87 1.30 25.31
C HIS A 31 -32.18 -0.17 25.62
N ARG A 32 -33.38 -0.60 25.24
CA ARG A 32 -33.77 -2.01 25.15
C ARG A 32 -32.83 -2.70 24.17
N ALA A 33 -32.07 -3.67 24.67
CA ALA A 33 -31.24 -4.54 23.86
C ALA A 33 -32.11 -5.42 22.96
N ALA A 34 -32.01 -5.24 21.65
CA ALA A 34 -32.32 -6.28 20.68
C ALA A 34 -31.09 -7.17 20.58
N SER A 35 -31.24 -8.43 20.99
CA SER A 35 -30.21 -9.47 20.96
C SER A 35 -29.82 -9.80 19.52
N VAL A 36 -28.65 -9.30 19.09
CA VAL A 36 -27.94 -9.77 17.90
C VAL A 36 -27.12 -10.98 18.32
N ALA A 37 -27.33 -12.12 17.66
CA ALA A 37 -26.53 -13.32 17.86
C ALA A 37 -25.11 -13.09 17.34
N VAL A 38 -24.20 -12.77 18.25
CA VAL A 38 -22.76 -12.79 18.02
C VAL A 38 -22.30 -14.24 18.11
N VAL A 39 -21.74 -14.75 17.02
CA VAL A 39 -21.01 -16.02 17.06
C VAL A 39 -19.72 -15.77 17.83
N VAL A 40 -19.73 -16.12 19.12
CA VAL A 40 -18.57 -16.08 20.01
C VAL A 40 -17.65 -17.23 19.61
N VAL A 41 -16.48 -16.90 19.09
CA VAL A 41 -15.35 -17.84 18.99
C VAL A 41 -14.76 -17.97 20.39
N GLU A 42 -14.64 -19.21 20.86
CA GLU A 42 -14.13 -19.56 22.19
C GLU A 42 -12.78 -18.91 22.50
N THR A 43 -12.73 -18.22 23.64
CA THR A 43 -11.52 -17.73 24.27
C THR A 43 -10.74 -18.90 24.87
N SER A 44 -9.72 -19.37 24.17
CA SER A 44 -8.61 -20.09 24.80
C SER A 44 -7.57 -19.09 25.33
N SER A 45 -6.97 -19.47 26.45
CA SER A 45 -6.04 -18.73 27.30
C SER A 45 -5.00 -17.88 26.55
N ARG A 46 -4.79 -16.65 27.05
CA ARG A 46 -3.74 -15.72 26.63
C ARG A 46 -2.35 -16.31 26.87
N ASP A 47 -1.76 -16.86 25.81
CA ASP A 47 -0.31 -16.95 25.66
C ASP A 47 0.21 -15.64 25.06
N GLU A 48 1.08 -14.95 25.82
CA GLU A 48 1.62 -13.63 25.51
C GLU A 48 2.73 -13.63 24.43
N SER A 49 2.75 -14.60 23.50
CA SER A 49 3.89 -14.78 22.58
C SER A 49 3.60 -14.96 21.08
N SER A 50 2.36 -14.79 20.59
CA SER A 50 2.09 -14.78 19.13
C SER A 50 1.39 -13.49 18.67
N GLN A 51 2.14 -12.38 18.57
CA GLN A 51 1.61 -11.18 17.93
C GLN A 51 1.35 -11.43 16.45
N LYS A 52 0.06 -11.51 16.07
CA LYS A 52 -0.40 -11.62 14.68
C LYS A 52 0.26 -10.53 13.83
N PRO A 53 0.75 -10.83 12.61
CA PRO A 53 1.38 -9.83 11.76
C PRO A 53 0.37 -8.75 11.35
N THR A 54 0.82 -7.50 11.27
CA THR A 54 0.00 -6.38 10.77
C THR A 54 -0.43 -6.65 9.33
N LYS A 55 -1.72 -6.42 9.05
CA LYS A 55 -2.32 -6.56 7.72
C LYS A 55 -2.24 -5.24 6.97
N PHE A 56 -1.72 -5.26 5.75
CA PHE A 56 -1.68 -4.13 4.84
C PHE A 56 -2.80 -4.25 3.80
N VAL A 57 -3.62 -3.21 3.68
CA VAL A 57 -4.79 -3.18 2.79
C VAL A 57 -4.72 -1.97 1.86
N THR A 58 -4.96 -2.15 0.56
CA THR A 58 -5.01 -1.04 -0.40
C THR A 58 -6.07 -1.24 -1.48
N PHE A 59 -6.37 -0.18 -2.22
CA PHE A 59 -7.46 -0.10 -3.20
C PHE A 59 -6.95 0.39 -4.54
N LEU A 60 -7.33 -0.29 -5.62
CA LEU A 60 -6.84 -0.09 -6.98
C LEU A 60 -8.02 0.21 -7.91
N GLY A 61 -7.98 1.36 -8.58
CA GLY A 61 -9.11 1.83 -9.38
C GLY A 61 -8.84 3.16 -10.07
N LYS A 62 -9.64 3.48 -11.08
CA LYS A 62 -9.50 4.74 -11.83
C LYS A 62 -9.71 5.95 -10.90
N GLY A 63 -9.19 7.13 -11.27
CA GLY A 63 -9.60 8.39 -10.63
C GLY A 63 -11.12 8.53 -10.64
N GLY A 64 -11.71 8.88 -9.49
CA GLY A 64 -13.17 8.97 -9.33
C GLY A 64 -13.91 7.65 -9.13
N SER A 65 -13.24 6.49 -9.10
CA SER A 65 -13.91 5.18 -8.93
C SER A 65 -14.37 4.88 -7.50
N GLY A 66 -14.07 5.75 -6.53
CA GLY A 66 -14.41 5.55 -5.12
C GLY A 66 -13.31 4.94 -4.25
N LYS A 67 -12.04 4.95 -4.68
CA LYS A 67 -10.90 4.40 -3.88
C LYS A 67 -10.85 4.94 -2.46
N THR A 68 -10.82 6.26 -2.27
CA THR A 68 -10.79 6.90 -0.94
C THR A 68 -12.02 6.51 -0.12
N THR A 69 -13.20 6.44 -0.73
CA THR A 69 -14.42 5.95 -0.07
C THR A 69 -14.29 4.50 0.38
N ALA A 70 -13.73 3.62 -0.45
CA ALA A 70 -13.44 2.22 -0.11
C ALA A 70 -12.45 2.12 1.06
N SER A 71 -11.38 2.95 1.02
CA SER A 71 -10.36 3.03 2.05
C SER A 71 -10.94 3.44 3.40
N VAL A 72 -11.78 4.49 3.44
CA VAL A 72 -12.45 4.93 4.67
C VAL A 72 -13.46 3.89 5.14
N PHE A 73 -14.26 3.30 4.25
CA PHE A 73 -15.21 2.23 4.58
C PHE A 73 -14.49 1.07 5.27
N ALA A 74 -13.39 0.60 4.66
CA ALA A 74 -12.63 -0.53 5.20
C ALA A 74 -11.96 -0.19 6.54
N ALA A 75 -11.40 1.01 6.67
CA ALA A 75 -10.77 1.44 7.91
C ALA A 75 -11.78 1.51 9.07
N GLN A 76 -12.97 2.08 8.82
CA GLN A 76 -14.06 2.10 9.80
C GLN A 76 -14.57 0.69 10.13
N HIS A 77 -14.73 -0.18 9.12
CA HIS A 77 -15.13 -1.57 9.33
C HIS A 77 -14.16 -2.33 10.26
N TYR A 78 -12.85 -2.23 10.01
CA TYR A 78 -11.86 -2.88 10.86
C TYR A 78 -11.82 -2.30 12.28
N ALA A 79 -11.97 -0.98 12.43
CA ALA A 79 -12.05 -0.33 13.73
C ALA A 79 -13.29 -0.76 14.53
N LEU A 80 -14.46 -0.85 13.88
CA LEU A 80 -15.70 -1.38 14.47
C LEU A 80 -15.57 -2.85 14.88
N ALA A 81 -14.76 -3.64 14.16
CA ALA A 81 -14.43 -5.01 14.52
C ALA A 81 -13.44 -5.12 15.70
N GLY A 82 -13.03 -4.00 16.29
CA GLY A 82 -12.12 -3.96 17.45
C GLY A 82 -10.63 -4.05 17.10
N LEU A 83 -10.26 -3.92 15.83
CA LEU A 83 -8.87 -3.97 15.38
C LEU A 83 -8.24 -2.58 15.42
N SER A 84 -7.04 -2.48 16.00
CA SER A 84 -6.24 -1.25 15.97
C SER A 84 -5.88 -0.91 14.51
N THR A 85 -6.54 0.11 13.96
CA THR A 85 -6.51 0.42 12.53
C THR A 85 -5.91 1.80 12.27
N CYS A 86 -5.02 1.90 11.29
CA CYS A 86 -4.50 3.16 10.78
C CYS A 86 -4.85 3.34 9.31
N LEU A 87 -5.56 4.42 8.98
CA LEU A 87 -5.76 4.86 7.61
C LEU A 87 -4.65 5.85 7.23
N VAL A 88 -3.88 5.49 6.21
CA VAL A 88 -2.79 6.29 5.66
C VAL A 88 -3.26 6.87 4.33
N VAL A 89 -3.38 8.19 4.27
CA VAL A 89 -3.84 8.92 3.08
C VAL A 89 -2.66 9.65 2.45
N GLN A 90 -2.45 9.48 1.15
CA GLN A 90 -1.35 10.16 0.45
C GLN A 90 -1.84 11.27 -0.50
N SER A 91 -3.11 11.21 -0.96
CA SER A 91 -3.67 12.29 -1.77
C SER A 91 -3.70 13.60 -0.98
N GLN A 92 -3.64 14.74 -1.67
CA GLN A 92 -3.66 16.08 -1.06
C GLN A 92 -5.03 16.78 -1.21
N ASP A 93 -5.98 16.10 -1.83
CA ASP A 93 -7.33 16.62 -2.02
C ASP A 93 -8.18 16.42 -0.74
N PRO A 94 -9.31 17.15 -0.61
CA PRO A 94 -10.12 17.15 0.62
C PRO A 94 -11.05 15.94 0.75
N SER A 95 -11.03 14.96 -0.17
CA SER A 95 -11.98 13.83 -0.14
C SER A 95 -11.95 13.05 1.17
N ALA A 96 -10.76 12.72 1.69
CA ALA A 96 -10.64 12.00 2.95
C ALA A 96 -11.12 12.84 4.15
N ASP A 97 -10.80 14.14 4.17
CA ASP A 97 -11.28 15.05 5.22
C ASP A 97 -12.82 15.12 5.23
N PHE A 98 -13.43 15.22 4.04
CA PHE A 98 -14.87 15.27 3.88
C PHE A 98 -15.54 13.97 4.33
N LEU A 99 -14.98 12.82 3.94
CA LEU A 99 -15.51 11.51 4.32
C LEU A 99 -15.43 11.26 5.83
N LEU A 100 -14.39 11.75 6.50
CA LEU A 100 -14.19 11.58 7.93
C LEU A 100 -14.84 12.69 8.77
N GLY A 101 -15.25 13.81 8.15
CA GLY A 101 -15.78 14.97 8.86
C GLY A 101 -14.74 15.71 9.72
N THR A 102 -13.44 15.50 9.50
CA THR A 102 -12.36 16.12 10.26
C THR A 102 -11.14 16.41 9.39
N LYS A 103 -10.31 17.37 9.82
CA LYS A 103 -9.07 17.75 9.12
C LYS A 103 -7.95 16.77 9.49
N ILE A 104 -7.33 16.16 8.47
CA ILE A 104 -6.25 15.19 8.66
C ILE A 104 -4.90 15.90 8.52
N GLY A 105 -4.01 15.70 9.50
CA GLY A 105 -2.63 16.20 9.46
C GLY A 105 -1.57 15.13 9.22
N THR A 106 -0.31 15.55 9.24
CA THR A 106 0.89 14.69 9.10
C THR A 106 1.25 13.90 10.36
N SER A 107 0.51 14.11 11.46
CA SER A 107 0.62 13.34 12.69
C SER A 107 -0.60 12.44 12.87
N PRO A 108 -0.45 11.22 13.43
CA PRO A 108 -1.58 10.34 13.68
C PRO A 108 -2.67 11.02 14.50
N THR A 109 -3.87 11.12 13.94
CA THR A 109 -5.05 11.72 14.55
C THR A 109 -6.06 10.62 14.86
N LEU A 110 -6.47 10.51 16.12
CA LEU A 110 -7.47 9.53 16.54
C LEU A 110 -8.87 9.99 16.13
N ILE A 111 -9.58 9.16 15.36
CA ILE A 111 -10.96 9.42 14.91
C ILE A 111 -11.97 8.80 15.87
N ASN A 112 -11.71 7.56 16.30
CA ASN A 112 -12.48 6.82 17.29
C ASN A 112 -11.55 5.85 18.02
N ASP A 113 -12.09 5.06 18.96
CA ASP A 113 -11.30 4.20 19.87
C ASP A 113 -10.26 3.29 19.17
N ASN A 114 -10.52 2.88 17.92
CA ASN A 114 -9.67 1.95 17.16
C ASN A 114 -9.21 2.47 15.79
N LEU A 115 -9.53 3.70 15.41
CA LEU A 115 -9.17 4.27 14.11
C LEU A 115 -8.28 5.51 14.28
N SER A 116 -7.03 5.39 13.83
CA SER A 116 -6.13 6.53 13.62
C SER A 116 -6.04 6.86 12.13
N VAL A 117 -5.79 8.12 11.81
CA VAL A 117 -5.59 8.58 10.44
C VAL A 117 -4.35 9.46 10.36
N ILE A 118 -3.56 9.30 9.31
CA ILE A 118 -2.40 10.14 9.02
C ILE A 118 -2.39 10.50 7.53
N ARG A 119 -2.04 11.75 7.22
CA ARG A 119 -1.79 12.20 5.85
C ARG A 119 -0.28 12.22 5.58
N LEU A 120 0.14 11.59 4.50
CA LEU A 120 1.52 11.62 4.05
C LEU A 120 1.75 12.84 3.17
N GLU A 121 2.77 13.61 3.52
CA GLU A 121 3.21 14.77 2.74
C GLU A 121 4.70 14.60 2.39
N THR A 122 5.00 14.37 1.11
CA THR A 122 6.38 14.06 0.67
C THR A 122 7.36 15.20 0.98
N THR A 123 6.89 16.45 0.89
CA THR A 123 7.65 17.65 1.29
C THR A 123 8.09 17.63 2.76
N LYS A 124 7.30 16.99 3.64
CA LYS A 124 7.63 16.82 5.06
C LYS A 124 8.44 15.56 5.31
N MET A 125 8.09 14.46 4.64
CA MET A 125 8.76 13.17 4.79
C MET A 125 10.22 13.20 4.34
N LEU A 126 10.60 14.08 3.39
CA LEU A 126 11.99 14.20 2.92
C LEU A 126 12.94 14.84 3.94
N LEU A 127 12.43 15.64 4.88
CA LEU A 127 13.25 16.45 5.79
C LEU A 127 14.05 15.58 6.77
N GLU A 128 13.43 14.55 7.34
CA GLU A 128 14.09 13.69 8.33
C GLU A 128 15.19 12.81 7.71
N PRO A 129 14.98 12.12 6.57
CA PRO A 129 16.06 11.40 5.88
C PRO A 129 17.20 12.31 5.41
N LEU A 130 16.89 13.53 4.94
CA LEU A 130 17.93 14.51 4.61
C LEU A 130 18.75 14.89 5.85
N LYS A 131 18.09 15.17 6.97
CA LYS A 131 18.76 15.46 8.24
C LYS A 131 19.67 14.32 8.69
N GLN A 132 19.23 13.06 8.54
CA GLN A 132 20.05 11.88 8.84
C GLN A 132 21.28 11.78 7.94
N LEU A 133 21.13 12.05 6.64
CA LEU A 133 22.26 12.10 5.69
C LEU A 133 23.26 13.21 6.05
N LYS A 134 22.77 14.41 6.41
CA LYS A 134 23.61 15.53 6.86
C LYS A 134 24.39 15.19 8.13
N GLN A 135 23.76 14.51 9.08
CA GLN A 135 24.39 14.08 10.32
C GLN A 135 25.43 12.97 10.10
N ALA A 136 25.17 12.03 9.17
CA ALA A 136 26.14 11.02 8.78
C ALA A 136 27.36 11.67 8.11
N ASP A 137 27.12 12.67 7.25
CA ASP A 137 28.18 13.39 6.58
C ASP A 137 29.04 14.20 7.55
N ALA A 138 28.43 14.85 8.54
CA ALA A 138 29.18 15.58 9.57
C ALA A 138 30.12 14.66 10.38
N ARG A 139 29.79 13.37 10.53
CA ARG A 139 30.62 12.37 11.23
C ARG A 139 31.71 11.78 10.35
N LEU A 140 31.39 11.52 9.08
CA LEU A 140 32.28 10.81 8.15
C LEU A 140 33.07 11.75 7.22
N ASN A 141 32.66 13.01 7.15
CA ASN A 141 33.14 14.05 6.25
C ASN A 141 33.25 13.57 4.80
N MET A 142 32.23 12.85 4.31
CA MET A 142 32.28 12.19 3.00
C MET A 142 32.13 13.20 1.85
N THR A 143 31.32 14.24 2.05
CA THR A 143 31.04 15.27 1.04
C THR A 143 31.79 16.57 1.28
N GLN A 144 32.73 16.60 2.23
CA GLN A 144 33.53 17.79 2.54
C GLN A 144 32.66 19.03 2.87
N GLY A 145 31.53 18.82 3.56
CA GLY A 145 30.60 19.88 3.96
C GLY A 145 29.57 20.30 2.91
N VAL A 146 29.56 19.69 1.72
CA VAL A 146 28.57 20.02 0.67
C VAL A 146 27.14 19.75 1.14
N LEU A 147 26.89 18.64 1.83
CA LEU A 147 25.56 18.32 2.35
C LEU A 147 25.09 19.26 3.46
N GLU A 148 26.01 19.90 4.20
CA GLU A 148 25.66 20.85 5.26
C GLU A 148 24.89 22.05 4.72
N GLY A 149 25.29 22.55 3.54
CA GLY A 149 24.66 23.69 2.87
C GLY A 149 23.28 23.41 2.27
N VAL A 150 22.85 22.15 2.19
CA VAL A 150 21.54 21.82 1.61
C VAL A 150 20.42 22.17 2.59
N VAL A 151 19.49 23.04 2.16
CA VAL A 151 18.28 23.41 2.90
C VAL A 151 17.12 22.53 2.42
N GLY A 152 16.54 21.73 3.33
CA GLY A 152 15.52 20.74 2.96
C GLY A 152 14.22 21.37 2.46
N GLU A 153 13.85 22.52 3.02
CA GLU A 153 12.65 23.28 2.69
C GLU A 153 12.69 23.89 1.28
N GLU A 154 13.88 24.00 0.67
CA GLU A 154 14.06 24.46 -0.71
C GLU A 154 13.92 23.31 -1.73
N LEU A 155 13.92 22.06 -1.27
CA LEU A 155 13.86 20.90 -2.16
C LEU A 155 12.42 20.66 -2.65
N GLY A 156 12.24 20.75 -3.96
CA GLY A 156 11.02 20.30 -4.62
C GLY A 156 10.87 18.77 -4.61
N VAL A 157 9.62 18.31 -4.67
CA VAL A 157 9.31 16.88 -4.82
C VAL A 157 9.47 16.49 -6.30
N LEU A 158 10.35 15.54 -6.58
CA LEU A 158 10.59 15.01 -7.91
C LEU A 158 9.66 13.82 -8.21
N PRO A 159 9.35 13.55 -9.51
CA PRO A 159 8.58 12.38 -9.89
C PRO A 159 9.13 11.08 -9.30
N GLY A 160 8.25 10.30 -8.64
CA GLY A 160 8.59 9.03 -8.01
C GLY A 160 9.03 9.12 -6.54
N MET A 161 9.35 10.32 -6.02
CA MET A 161 9.64 10.50 -4.59
C MET A 161 8.45 10.11 -3.73
N ASP A 162 7.23 10.50 -4.14
CA ASP A 162 5.99 10.16 -3.43
C ASP A 162 5.88 8.65 -3.13
N SER A 163 6.08 7.80 -4.14
CA SER A 163 6.02 6.35 -3.96
C SER A 163 7.13 5.81 -3.06
N ILE A 164 8.34 6.37 -3.14
CA ILE A 164 9.50 5.94 -2.33
C ILE A 164 9.28 6.30 -0.86
N PHE A 165 8.96 7.56 -0.56
CA PHE A 165 8.76 8.01 0.81
C PHE A 165 7.53 7.37 1.45
N SER A 166 6.45 7.17 0.70
CA SER A 166 5.29 6.43 1.21
C SER A 166 5.61 4.98 1.54
N MET A 167 6.40 4.29 0.72
CA MET A 167 6.84 2.93 1.04
C MET A 167 7.72 2.91 2.31
N LEU A 168 8.62 3.88 2.48
CA LEU A 168 9.46 3.99 3.68
C LEU A 168 8.62 4.26 4.95
N GLU A 169 7.59 5.10 4.84
CA GLU A 169 6.71 5.42 5.97
C GLU A 169 5.75 4.26 6.28
N LEU A 170 5.19 3.60 5.26
CA LEU A 170 4.41 2.38 5.42
C LEU A 170 5.26 1.27 6.04
N GLU A 171 6.53 1.15 5.66
CA GLU A 171 7.46 0.23 6.30
C GLU A 171 7.63 0.54 7.79
N ARG A 172 7.76 1.82 8.14
CA ARG A 172 7.88 2.28 9.52
C ARG A 172 6.63 1.94 10.35
N LEU A 173 5.45 2.00 9.74
CA LEU A 173 4.16 1.76 10.38
C LEU A 173 3.79 0.27 10.47
N VAL A 174 3.94 -0.48 9.36
CA VAL A 174 3.62 -1.92 9.28
C VAL A 174 4.70 -2.75 9.96
N GLY A 175 5.96 -2.30 9.87
CA GLY A 175 7.12 -3.09 10.27
C GLY A 175 7.19 -4.39 9.48
N PHE A 176 7.05 -4.34 8.13
CA PHE A 176 7.25 -5.53 7.30
C PHE A 176 8.61 -6.17 7.62
N PHE A 177 9.57 -5.37 8.06
CA PHE A 177 10.90 -5.70 8.54
C PHE A 177 11.05 -5.38 10.04
N ARG A 178 10.37 -6.17 10.88
CA ARG A 178 10.29 -6.09 12.36
C ARG A 178 11.63 -6.01 13.12
N GLN A 179 12.76 -6.21 12.47
CA GLN A 179 14.08 -6.32 13.10
C GLN A 179 14.82 -4.97 13.28
N ALA A 180 14.39 -3.90 12.61
CA ALA A 180 15.13 -2.62 12.60
C ALA A 180 14.43 -1.44 13.32
N THR A 181 13.12 -1.45 13.55
CA THR A 181 12.36 -0.19 13.81
C THR A 181 11.72 -0.07 15.20
N ARG A 182 12.00 -0.99 16.13
CA ARG A 182 11.16 -1.19 17.33
C ARG A 182 11.33 -0.19 18.47
N LYS A 183 12.33 0.71 18.48
CA LYS A 183 12.63 1.48 19.70
C LYS A 183 11.94 2.85 19.84
N ASN A 184 11.43 3.46 18.76
CA ASN A 184 10.89 4.83 18.84
C ASN A 184 9.37 4.98 18.67
N HIS A 185 8.62 3.92 18.33
CA HIS A 185 7.16 3.97 18.45
C HIS A 185 6.76 3.65 19.89
N LYS A 186 6.47 4.69 20.68
CA LYS A 186 5.78 4.57 21.97
C LYS A 186 4.31 4.12 21.84
N GLY A 187 3.79 3.99 20.61
CA GLY A 187 2.44 3.53 20.32
C GLY A 187 2.35 2.00 20.18
N LYS A 188 1.18 1.44 20.51
CA LYS A 188 0.85 0.04 20.19
C LYS A 188 0.92 -0.16 18.67
N ALA A 189 1.39 -1.31 18.21
CA ALA A 189 1.35 -1.66 16.80
C ALA A 189 -0.10 -1.70 16.28
N PHE A 190 -0.30 -1.34 15.02
CA PHE A 190 -1.58 -1.48 14.35
C PHE A 190 -1.78 -2.94 13.92
N ASP A 191 -3.00 -3.43 14.05
CA ASP A 191 -3.44 -4.71 13.51
C ASP A 191 -3.67 -4.61 12.00
N VAL A 192 -4.19 -3.45 11.54
CA VAL A 192 -4.49 -3.18 10.14
C VAL A 192 -4.01 -1.79 9.73
N ILE A 193 -3.34 -1.71 8.60
CA ILE A 193 -3.00 -0.45 7.92
C ILE A 193 -3.72 -0.42 6.57
N VAL A 194 -4.59 0.55 6.39
CA VAL A 194 -5.30 0.81 5.15
C VAL A 194 -4.62 1.98 4.43
N TYR A 195 -4.17 1.78 3.20
CA TYR A 195 -3.45 2.79 2.43
C TYR A 195 -4.23 3.25 1.21
N ASP A 196 -4.51 4.55 1.18
CA ASP A 196 -5.10 5.29 0.08
C ASP A 196 -3.99 6.08 -0.66
N GLY A 197 -3.43 5.45 -1.69
CA GLY A 197 -2.34 6.02 -2.50
C GLY A 197 -2.80 7.08 -3.51
N ILE A 198 -1.87 7.89 -4.01
CA ILE A 198 -2.14 8.97 -4.99
C ILE A 198 -2.72 8.41 -6.29
N SER A 199 -2.09 7.36 -6.85
CA SER A 199 -2.53 6.74 -8.09
C SER A 199 -2.40 5.21 -8.03
N THR A 200 -3.21 4.54 -8.85
CA THR A 200 -3.18 3.08 -8.94
C THR A 200 -1.89 2.59 -9.57
N GLU A 201 -1.37 3.30 -10.56
CA GLU A 201 -0.11 3.00 -11.25
C GLU A 201 1.09 3.08 -10.30
N GLU A 202 1.15 4.11 -9.47
CA GLU A 202 2.19 4.23 -8.43
C GLU A 202 2.06 3.13 -7.37
N THR A 203 0.84 2.84 -6.93
CA THR A 203 0.58 1.76 -5.97
C THR A 203 1.00 0.40 -6.55
N LEU A 204 0.73 0.13 -7.83
CA LEU A 204 1.18 -1.08 -8.52
C LEU A 204 2.71 -1.15 -8.64
N ARG A 205 3.37 -0.01 -8.90
CA ARG A 205 4.85 0.06 -8.90
C ARG A 205 5.42 -0.19 -7.51
N MET A 206 4.79 0.34 -6.47
CA MET A 206 5.13 0.10 -5.06
C MET A 206 4.98 -1.38 -4.68
N ILE A 207 3.88 -2.02 -5.06
CA ILE A 207 3.65 -3.46 -4.83
C ILE A 207 4.76 -4.31 -5.47
N GLY A 208 5.18 -3.96 -6.69
CA GLY A 208 6.26 -4.67 -7.39
C GLY A 208 7.68 -4.21 -6.99
N LEU A 209 7.81 -3.20 -6.13
CA LEU A 209 9.08 -2.49 -5.90
C LEU A 209 10.14 -3.44 -5.35
N SER A 210 9.84 -4.15 -4.25
CA SER A 210 10.82 -5.04 -3.61
C SER A 210 11.35 -6.11 -4.55
N SER A 211 10.47 -6.71 -5.37
CA SER A 211 10.88 -7.71 -6.37
C SER A 211 11.77 -7.12 -7.48
N LYS A 212 11.45 -5.92 -7.96
CA LYS A 212 12.16 -5.29 -9.09
C LYS A 212 13.49 -4.69 -8.64
N THR A 213 13.53 -4.03 -7.48
CA THR A 213 14.73 -3.41 -6.91
C THR A 213 15.85 -4.43 -6.72
N ARG A 214 15.54 -5.70 -6.43
CA ARG A 214 16.55 -6.77 -6.34
C ARG A 214 17.39 -6.92 -7.60
N LEU A 215 16.80 -6.73 -8.77
CA LEU A 215 17.53 -6.81 -10.03
C LEU A 215 18.52 -5.64 -10.16
N TYR A 216 18.09 -4.43 -9.81
CA TYR A 216 18.96 -3.25 -9.78
C TYR A 216 20.07 -3.40 -8.75
N VAL A 217 19.76 -3.86 -7.53
CA VAL A 217 20.74 -4.13 -6.48
C VAL A 217 21.75 -5.19 -6.92
N LYS A 218 21.31 -6.25 -7.60
CA LYS A 218 22.21 -7.25 -8.16
C LYS A 218 23.20 -6.64 -9.16
N TYR A 219 22.75 -5.78 -10.06
CA TYR A 219 23.63 -5.10 -11.00
C TYR A 219 24.56 -4.10 -10.30
N LEU A 220 24.05 -3.34 -9.33
CA LEU A 220 24.84 -2.42 -8.53
C LEU A 220 25.94 -3.14 -7.75
N ARG A 221 25.62 -4.27 -7.10
CA ARG A 221 26.60 -5.13 -6.44
C ARG A 221 27.63 -5.67 -7.43
N SER A 222 27.20 -6.11 -8.61
CA SER A 222 28.12 -6.56 -9.65
C SER A 222 29.07 -5.45 -10.11
N LEU A 223 28.61 -4.20 -10.18
CA LEU A 223 29.47 -3.05 -10.47
C LEU A 223 30.43 -2.79 -9.32
N ALA A 224 29.95 -2.81 -8.08
CA ALA A 224 30.77 -2.64 -6.89
C ALA A 224 31.88 -3.71 -6.76
N GLU A 225 31.57 -4.97 -7.06
CA GLU A 225 32.50 -6.09 -6.86
C GLU A 225 33.42 -6.35 -8.07
N LYS A 226 32.96 -6.09 -9.30
CA LYS A 226 33.71 -6.45 -10.52
C LYS A 226 34.45 -5.30 -11.18
N THR A 227 34.30 -4.06 -10.70
CA THR A 227 35.02 -2.90 -11.24
C THR A 227 36.03 -2.37 -10.25
N ASP A 228 37.15 -1.84 -10.73
CA ASP A 228 38.20 -1.28 -9.88
C ASP A 228 37.69 -0.08 -9.07
N LEU A 229 36.98 0.84 -9.73
CA LEU A 229 36.36 1.99 -9.08
C LEU A 229 35.32 1.56 -8.03
N GLY A 230 34.50 0.56 -8.34
CA GLY A 230 33.50 0.03 -7.42
C GLY A 230 34.13 -0.57 -6.16
N ARG A 231 35.21 -1.37 -6.31
CA ARG A 231 35.91 -1.98 -5.17
C ARG A 231 36.55 -0.95 -4.25
N LEU A 232 37.02 0.17 -4.82
CA LEU A 232 37.62 1.27 -4.07
C LEU A 232 36.57 2.14 -3.35
N THR A 233 35.41 2.39 -3.96
CA THR A 233 34.41 3.36 -3.45
C THR A 233 33.26 2.73 -2.67
N SER A 234 32.91 1.48 -2.95
CA SER A 234 31.76 0.79 -2.34
C SER A 234 31.81 0.72 -0.82
N PRO A 235 32.95 0.44 -0.15
CA PRO A 235 33.00 0.41 1.32
C PRO A 235 32.62 1.75 1.96
N SER A 236 33.10 2.87 1.40
CA SER A 236 32.80 4.22 1.91
C SER A 236 31.33 4.58 1.74
N ILE A 237 30.75 4.29 0.56
CA ILE A 237 29.32 4.52 0.29
C ILE A 237 28.46 3.68 1.24
N MET A 238 28.82 2.41 1.45
CA MET A 238 28.08 1.54 2.34
C MET A 238 28.14 2.02 3.79
N ARG A 239 29.32 2.40 4.28
CA ARG A 239 29.47 2.98 5.61
C ARG A 239 28.64 4.25 5.79
N PHE A 240 28.58 5.09 4.77
CA PHE A 240 27.76 6.30 4.80
C PHE A 240 26.26 5.99 4.90
N VAL A 241 25.77 5.01 4.11
CA VAL A 241 24.39 4.53 4.20
C VAL A 241 24.10 3.95 5.58
N ASP A 242 24.99 3.11 6.11
CA ASP A 242 24.86 2.51 7.45
C ASP A 242 24.78 3.57 8.55
N GLU A 243 25.70 4.54 8.54
CA GLU A 243 25.73 5.65 9.50
C GLU A 243 24.42 6.46 9.45
N SER A 244 23.92 6.76 8.24
CA SER A 244 22.65 7.48 8.07
C SER A 244 21.46 6.74 8.70
N MET A 245 21.43 5.41 8.63
CA MET A 245 20.38 4.59 9.22
C MET A 245 20.51 4.45 10.74
N ASN A 246 21.73 4.43 11.28
CA ASN A 246 22.02 4.32 12.72
C ASN A 246 21.62 5.57 13.52
N ILE A 247 21.65 6.75 12.88
CA ILE A 247 21.46 8.04 13.54
C ILE A 247 20.07 8.20 14.19
N SER A 248 19.06 7.48 13.70
CA SER A 248 17.69 7.53 14.24
C SER A 248 17.53 6.85 15.62
N GLY A 249 18.61 6.30 16.21
CA GLY A 249 18.57 5.60 17.50
C GLY A 249 18.05 4.15 17.44
N ASN A 250 17.77 3.68 16.22
CA ASN A 250 17.57 2.27 15.91
C ASN A 250 18.93 1.65 15.56
N LYS A 251 19.20 0.41 16.00
CA LYS A 251 20.36 -0.33 15.49
C LYS A 251 20.17 -0.49 13.99
N SER A 252 21.14 -0.07 13.18
CA SER A 252 21.07 -0.27 11.75
C SER A 252 20.98 -1.77 11.45
N PRO A 253 20.36 -2.15 10.32
CA PRO A 253 20.40 -3.52 9.84
C PRO A 253 21.83 -4.03 9.58
N PHE A 254 22.82 -3.14 9.53
CA PHE A 254 24.18 -3.38 9.08
C PHE A 254 25.24 -3.25 10.18
N ASP A 255 24.85 -3.01 11.44
CA ASP A 255 25.75 -2.75 12.57
C ASP A 255 26.93 -3.75 12.64
N GLY A 256 28.15 -3.23 12.46
CA GLY A 256 29.40 -4.00 12.50
C GLY A 256 29.62 -4.98 11.34
N GLN A 257 28.82 -4.95 10.27
CA GLN A 257 28.92 -5.88 9.14
C GLN A 257 29.99 -5.46 8.12
N THR A 258 30.53 -6.44 7.40
CA THR A 258 31.36 -6.19 6.22
C THR A 258 30.49 -5.74 5.04
N SER A 259 31.08 -5.02 4.07
CA SER A 259 30.35 -4.55 2.88
C SER A 259 29.63 -5.66 2.10
N VAL A 260 30.20 -6.87 2.08
CA VAL A 260 29.58 -8.06 1.47
C VAL A 260 28.32 -8.50 2.24
N ALA A 261 28.42 -8.58 3.57
CA ALA A 261 27.28 -8.94 4.42
C ALA A 261 26.16 -7.89 4.35
N MET A 262 26.50 -6.62 4.14
CA MET A 262 25.52 -5.55 3.92
C MET A 262 24.72 -5.76 2.63
N TRP A 263 25.36 -6.16 1.53
CA TRP A 263 24.66 -6.52 0.29
C TRP A 263 23.70 -7.69 0.50
N ASP A 264 24.11 -8.72 1.25
CA ASP A 264 23.27 -9.88 1.56
C ASP A 264 22.08 -9.49 2.45
N THR A 265 22.30 -8.58 3.41
CA THR A 265 21.24 -8.04 4.26
C THR A 265 20.23 -7.23 3.45
N LEU A 266 20.68 -6.41 2.49
CA LEU A 266 19.80 -5.69 1.58
C LEU A 266 18.99 -6.63 0.68
N GLU A 267 19.60 -7.70 0.16
CA GLU A 267 18.86 -8.68 -0.65
C GLU A 267 17.80 -9.42 0.19
N ARG A 268 18.13 -9.86 1.41
CA ARG A 268 17.17 -10.50 2.33
C ARG A 268 16.02 -9.57 2.69
N PHE A 269 16.31 -8.29 2.91
CA PHE A 269 15.30 -7.26 3.16
C PHE A 269 14.31 -7.17 2.00
N LEU A 270 14.82 -7.04 0.77
CA LEU A 270 13.96 -6.95 -0.41
C LEU A 270 13.18 -8.25 -0.69
N GLU A 271 13.76 -9.43 -0.44
CA GLU A 271 13.04 -10.71 -0.56
C GLU A 271 11.90 -10.79 0.46
N THR A 272 12.14 -10.38 1.71
CA THR A 272 11.11 -10.37 2.76
C THR A 272 9.95 -9.43 2.40
N GLY A 273 10.23 -8.31 1.74
CA GLY A 273 9.20 -7.37 1.30
C GLY A 273 8.35 -7.96 0.19
N ALA A 274 9.03 -8.57 -0.79
CA ALA A 274 8.37 -9.24 -1.90
C ALA A 274 7.51 -10.44 -1.46
N SER A 275 7.95 -11.20 -0.46
CA SER A 275 7.17 -12.32 0.08
C SER A 275 5.95 -11.84 0.88
N THR A 276 6.10 -10.76 1.63
CA THR A 276 5.00 -10.16 2.40
C THR A 276 3.87 -9.67 1.51
N LEU A 277 4.20 -9.02 0.38
CA LEU A 277 3.20 -8.52 -0.58
C LEU A 277 2.57 -9.63 -1.43
N ARG A 278 3.06 -10.87 -1.33
CA ARG A 278 2.46 -12.06 -1.96
C ARG A 278 1.53 -12.80 -1.02
N ASP A 279 1.72 -12.64 0.29
CA ASP A 279 0.98 -13.33 1.34
C ASP A 279 -0.41 -12.70 1.53
N PRO A 280 -1.51 -13.42 1.23
CA PRO A 280 -2.87 -12.89 1.34
C PRO A 280 -3.32 -12.57 2.77
N ASP A 281 -2.67 -13.15 3.79
CA ASP A 281 -3.00 -12.86 5.18
C ASP A 281 -2.36 -11.54 5.65
N ARG A 282 -1.24 -11.15 5.02
CA ARG A 282 -0.48 -9.93 5.34
C ARG A 282 -0.74 -8.79 4.38
N PHE A 283 -1.05 -9.05 3.12
CA PHE A 283 -1.35 -8.03 2.12
C PHE A 283 -2.63 -8.34 1.37
N ARG A 284 -3.55 -7.37 1.32
CA ARG A 284 -4.77 -7.45 0.53
C ARG A 284 -4.90 -6.22 -0.36
N SER A 285 -5.19 -6.46 -1.64
CA SER A 285 -5.54 -5.38 -2.56
C SER A 285 -6.94 -5.62 -3.14
N PHE A 286 -7.71 -4.55 -3.28
CA PHE A 286 -9.09 -4.61 -3.77
C PHE A 286 -9.24 -3.75 -5.01
N LEU A 287 -9.90 -4.28 -6.04
CA LEU A 287 -10.23 -3.50 -7.22
C LEU A 287 -11.47 -2.66 -6.91
N VAL A 288 -11.48 -1.38 -7.27
CA VAL A 288 -12.59 -0.47 -6.99
C VAL A 288 -13.08 0.17 -8.29
N MET A 289 -14.38 0.09 -8.53
CA MET A 289 -15.02 0.64 -9.71
C MET A 289 -16.35 1.32 -9.39
N ASP A 290 -16.70 2.31 -10.22
CA ASP A 290 -18.09 2.76 -10.35
C ASP A 290 -18.81 1.84 -11.35
N PRO A 291 -19.81 1.05 -10.92
CA PRO A 291 -20.52 0.12 -11.80
C PRO A 291 -21.35 0.82 -12.88
N ASN A 292 -21.70 2.10 -12.69
CA ASN A 292 -22.45 2.88 -13.67
C ASN A 292 -21.55 3.49 -14.75
N ASN A 293 -20.22 3.34 -14.63
CA ASN A 293 -19.25 3.85 -15.57
C ASN A 293 -18.48 2.69 -16.24
N PRO A 294 -18.80 2.32 -17.50
CA PRO A 294 -18.13 1.23 -18.22
C PRO A 294 -16.61 1.40 -18.31
N MET A 295 -16.12 2.64 -18.37
CA MET A 295 -14.68 2.89 -18.37
C MET A 295 -14.05 2.58 -17.02
N SER A 296 -14.75 2.83 -15.91
CA SER A 296 -14.27 2.44 -14.58
C SER A 296 -14.19 0.92 -14.42
N VAL A 297 -15.18 0.20 -14.94
CA VAL A 297 -15.22 -1.28 -14.94
C VAL A 297 -14.06 -1.85 -15.76
N LYS A 298 -13.88 -1.40 -17.00
CA LYS A 298 -12.76 -1.81 -17.86
C LYS A 298 -11.40 -1.48 -17.24
N SER A 299 -11.25 -0.31 -16.61
CA SER A 299 -10.02 0.03 -15.89
C SER A 299 -9.76 -0.92 -14.72
N ALA A 300 -10.78 -1.29 -13.95
CA ALA A 300 -10.63 -2.25 -12.86
C ALA A 300 -10.21 -3.64 -13.36
N LEU A 301 -10.79 -4.14 -14.47
CA LEU A 301 -10.32 -5.36 -15.13
C LEU A 301 -8.86 -5.25 -15.55
N ARG A 302 -8.46 -4.12 -16.14
CA ARG A 302 -7.06 -3.87 -16.54
C ARG A 302 -6.13 -3.89 -15.34
N TYR A 303 -6.52 -3.26 -14.23
CA TYR A 303 -5.74 -3.24 -13.00
C TYR A 303 -5.66 -4.62 -12.33
N TRP A 304 -6.64 -5.51 -12.53
CA TRP A 304 -6.54 -6.91 -12.10
C TRP A 304 -5.32 -7.59 -12.73
N GLY A 305 -5.20 -7.52 -14.05
CA GLY A 305 -4.06 -8.04 -14.79
C GLY A 305 -2.75 -7.39 -14.37
N CYS A 306 -2.73 -6.06 -14.22
CA CYS A 306 -1.54 -5.33 -13.76
C CYS A 306 -1.11 -5.74 -12.35
N THR A 307 -2.05 -6.01 -11.44
CA THR A 307 -1.75 -6.46 -10.07
C THR A 307 -1.05 -7.82 -10.09
N ILE A 308 -1.52 -8.74 -10.93
CA ILE A 308 -0.87 -10.02 -11.16
C ILE A 308 0.52 -9.81 -11.76
N GLN A 309 0.67 -8.93 -12.76
CA GLN A 309 1.99 -8.66 -13.36
C GLN A 309 2.96 -7.95 -12.41
N ALA A 310 2.46 -7.12 -11.48
CA ALA A 310 3.26 -6.54 -10.41
C ALA A 310 3.80 -7.60 -9.41
N GLY A 311 3.28 -8.82 -9.47
CA GLY A 311 3.73 -9.95 -8.65
C GLY A 311 2.93 -10.15 -7.37
N SER A 312 1.72 -9.58 -7.30
CA SER A 312 0.78 -9.74 -6.18
C SER A 312 -0.58 -10.27 -6.69
N HIS A 313 -1.63 -10.15 -5.88
CA HIS A 313 -2.97 -10.65 -6.16
C HIS A 313 -4.03 -9.59 -5.78
N ALA A 314 -5.15 -9.60 -6.50
CA ALA A 314 -6.36 -8.90 -6.09
C ALA A 314 -7.19 -9.86 -5.22
N SER A 315 -7.63 -9.42 -4.04
CA SER A 315 -8.44 -10.21 -3.11
C SER A 315 -9.92 -10.22 -3.49
N ALA A 316 -10.45 -9.09 -3.95
CA ALA A 316 -11.82 -8.95 -4.43
C ALA A 316 -12.01 -7.69 -5.28
N ALA A 317 -13.18 -7.57 -5.89
CA ALA A 317 -13.65 -6.40 -6.62
C ALA A 317 -14.84 -5.74 -5.90
N PHE A 318 -14.78 -4.42 -5.71
CA PHE A 318 -15.79 -3.59 -5.10
C PHE A 318 -16.40 -2.63 -6.13
N ALA A 319 -17.72 -2.70 -6.27
CA ALA A 319 -18.51 -1.69 -6.96
C ALA A 319 -19.01 -0.68 -5.94
N ILE A 320 -18.63 0.59 -6.06
CA ILE A 320 -19.10 1.66 -5.18
C ILE A 320 -20.01 2.56 -5.99
N SER A 321 -21.25 2.71 -5.52
CA SER A 321 -22.23 3.61 -6.15
C SER A 321 -22.86 4.56 -5.13
N SER A 322 -23.21 5.76 -5.59
CA SER A 322 -24.02 6.71 -4.82
C SER A 322 -25.52 6.42 -4.91
N SER A 323 -25.94 5.57 -5.86
CA SER A 323 -27.33 5.18 -6.09
C SER A 323 -27.49 3.65 -6.16
N SER A 324 -28.64 3.15 -5.70
CA SER A 324 -28.96 1.72 -5.65
C SER A 324 -29.52 1.23 -7.00
N SER A 325 -28.68 1.12 -8.03
CA SER A 325 -29.04 0.46 -9.29
C SER A 325 -28.56 -1.00 -9.30
N SER A 326 -29.49 -1.95 -9.34
CA SER A 326 -29.19 -3.39 -9.20
C SER A 326 -28.79 -4.11 -10.48
N GLU A 327 -29.09 -3.55 -11.66
CA GLU A 327 -28.82 -4.21 -12.96
C GLU A 327 -27.36 -4.10 -13.41
N SER A 328 -26.74 -2.93 -13.27
CA SER A 328 -25.33 -2.71 -13.65
C SER A 328 -24.39 -3.65 -12.88
N ASN A 329 -24.68 -3.89 -11.60
CA ASN A 329 -23.89 -4.77 -10.74
C ASN A 329 -23.88 -6.25 -11.18
N LYS A 330 -24.94 -6.75 -11.84
CA LYS A 330 -25.00 -8.15 -12.28
C LYS A 330 -24.02 -8.42 -13.43
N ILE A 331 -24.04 -7.55 -14.45
CA ILE A 331 -23.16 -7.66 -15.62
C ILE A 331 -21.70 -7.49 -15.19
N THR A 332 -21.43 -6.52 -14.31
CA THR A 332 -20.08 -6.33 -13.78
C THR A 332 -19.60 -7.58 -13.04
N LYS A 333 -20.44 -8.23 -12.23
CA LYS A 333 -20.03 -9.42 -11.47
C LYS A 333 -19.51 -10.57 -12.35
N GLU A 334 -20.12 -10.80 -13.51
CA GLU A 334 -19.71 -11.88 -14.42
C GLU A 334 -18.32 -11.66 -15.02
N GLU A 335 -17.96 -10.40 -15.33
CA GLU A 335 -16.65 -10.05 -15.90
C GLU A 335 -15.48 -10.35 -14.94
N PHE A 336 -15.73 -10.31 -13.63
CA PHE A 336 -14.71 -10.53 -12.60
C PHE A 336 -14.59 -11.98 -12.15
N VAL A 337 -15.42 -12.93 -12.61
CA VAL A 337 -15.28 -14.36 -12.25
C VAL A 337 -13.86 -14.84 -12.61
N PRO A 338 -13.12 -15.53 -11.72
CA PRO A 338 -13.55 -16.09 -10.42
C PRO A 338 -13.28 -15.19 -9.19
N LEU A 339 -12.90 -13.93 -9.36
CA LEU A 339 -12.64 -13.00 -8.27
C LEU A 339 -13.94 -12.71 -7.48
N PRO A 340 -13.90 -12.74 -6.13
CA PRO A 340 -15.04 -12.34 -5.32
C PRO A 340 -15.46 -10.91 -5.61
N PHE A 341 -16.77 -10.65 -5.63
CA PHE A 341 -17.34 -9.36 -5.99
C PHE A 341 -18.37 -8.92 -4.94
N ALA A 342 -18.29 -7.66 -4.51
CA ALA A 342 -19.28 -7.03 -3.64
C ALA A 342 -19.61 -5.61 -4.13
N SER A 343 -20.77 -5.13 -3.73
CA SER A 343 -21.22 -3.76 -4.02
C SER A 343 -21.51 -3.01 -2.74
N ALA A 344 -21.09 -1.75 -2.67
CA ALA A 344 -21.41 -0.83 -1.60
C ALA A 344 -22.25 0.35 -2.13
N SER A 345 -23.26 0.76 -1.38
CA SER A 345 -23.94 2.03 -1.57
C SER A 345 -23.49 3.02 -0.51
N VAL A 346 -22.93 4.16 -0.96
CA VAL A 346 -22.47 5.23 -0.08
C VAL A 346 -23.11 6.55 -0.51
N PRO A 347 -24.08 7.06 0.26
CA PRO A 347 -24.77 8.31 -0.09
C PRO A 347 -23.90 9.51 0.28
N PHE A 348 -23.38 10.22 -0.73
CA PHE A 348 -22.69 11.48 -0.50
C PHE A 348 -23.72 12.58 -0.22
N THR A 349 -23.78 13.08 1.01
CA THR A 349 -24.69 14.16 1.40
C THR A 349 -23.92 15.41 1.81
N SER A 350 -24.52 16.59 1.69
CA SER A 350 -23.90 17.86 2.08
C SER A 350 -23.57 17.97 3.57
N ASN A 351 -24.26 17.17 4.41
CA ASN A 351 -24.17 17.26 5.86
C ASN A 351 -23.17 16.25 6.46
N GLY A 352 -22.32 15.65 5.62
CA GLY A 352 -21.38 14.60 6.01
C GLY A 352 -21.94 13.18 5.84
N LEU A 353 -21.22 12.19 6.35
CA LEU A 353 -21.60 10.78 6.30
C LEU A 353 -21.72 10.18 7.70
N ASP A 354 -22.79 9.41 7.90
CA ASP A 354 -23.00 8.60 9.10
C ASP A 354 -22.48 7.19 8.83
N TRP A 355 -21.20 6.97 9.17
CA TRP A 355 -20.52 5.70 8.90
C TRP A 355 -21.14 4.54 9.66
N ASP A 356 -21.69 4.74 10.86
CA ASP A 356 -22.34 3.67 11.61
C ASP A 356 -23.59 3.16 10.85
N LYS A 357 -24.40 4.07 10.31
CA LYS A 357 -25.54 3.68 9.46
C LYS A 357 -25.10 3.00 8.18
N ILE A 358 -24.10 3.56 7.48
CA ILE A 358 -23.59 3.00 6.20
C ILE A 358 -23.00 1.61 6.41
N LEU A 359 -22.22 1.43 7.48
CA LEU A 359 -21.57 0.16 7.80
C LEU A 359 -22.57 -0.88 8.28
N LEU A 360 -23.66 -0.51 8.95
CA LEU A 360 -24.67 -1.47 9.42
C LEU A 360 -25.77 -1.76 8.40
N ASP A 361 -25.83 -1.01 7.29
CA ASP A 361 -26.79 -1.25 6.22
C ASP A 361 -26.65 -2.67 5.63
N GLN A 362 -27.77 -3.35 5.41
CA GLN A 362 -27.84 -4.66 4.78
C GLN A 362 -27.34 -4.63 3.33
N ALA A 363 -27.50 -3.51 2.62
CA ALA A 363 -26.98 -3.32 1.27
C ALA A 363 -25.45 -3.48 1.21
N ASN A 364 -24.76 -3.21 2.32
CA ASN A 364 -23.30 -3.23 2.40
C ASN A 364 -22.73 -4.50 3.08
N SER A 365 -23.58 -5.50 3.39
CA SER A 365 -23.18 -6.73 4.09
C SER A 365 -22.10 -7.53 3.36
N SER A 366 -22.27 -7.70 2.03
CA SER A 366 -21.31 -8.42 1.19
C SER A 366 -19.90 -7.83 1.24
N VAL A 367 -19.76 -6.51 1.36
CA VAL A 367 -18.46 -5.83 1.47
C VAL A 367 -17.81 -6.14 2.82
N ARG A 368 -18.59 -6.10 3.92
CA ARG A 368 -18.12 -6.46 5.26
C ARG A 368 -17.64 -7.90 5.32
N GLU A 369 -18.40 -8.82 4.73
CA GLU A 369 -18.02 -10.24 4.65
C GLU A 369 -16.71 -10.44 3.89
N LEU A 370 -16.52 -9.76 2.75
CA LEU A 370 -15.26 -9.85 1.99
C LEU A 370 -14.07 -9.23 2.72
N LEU A 371 -14.26 -8.12 3.45
CA LEU A 371 -13.22 -7.51 4.26
C LEU A 371 -12.82 -8.39 5.45
N SER A 372 -13.78 -9.05 6.10
CA SER A 372 -13.53 -9.94 7.24
C SER A 372 -13.06 -11.34 6.86
N GLY A 373 -13.48 -11.85 5.69
CA GLY A 373 -13.24 -13.22 5.26
C GLY A 373 -11.83 -13.50 4.76
N THR A 374 -11.45 -14.78 4.78
CA THR A 374 -10.27 -15.32 4.08
C THR A 374 -10.65 -15.62 2.64
N VAL A 375 -9.83 -15.17 1.68
CA VAL A 375 -10.08 -15.42 0.25
C VAL A 375 -9.21 -16.58 -0.21
N SER A 376 -9.84 -17.67 -0.65
CA SER A 376 -9.16 -18.72 -1.38
C SER A 376 -8.84 -18.23 -2.79
N LEU A 377 -7.57 -17.91 -3.04
CA LEU A 377 -7.12 -17.36 -4.31
C LEU A 377 -6.59 -18.46 -5.22
N THR A 378 -7.07 -18.49 -6.46
CA THR A 378 -6.47 -19.30 -7.51
C THR A 378 -5.08 -18.77 -7.82
N PRO A 379 -4.03 -19.63 -7.84
CA PRO A 379 -2.69 -19.17 -8.13
C PRO A 379 -2.61 -18.58 -9.55
N PRO A 380 -2.01 -17.39 -9.73
CA PRO A 380 -1.95 -16.72 -11.03
C PRO A 380 -1.05 -17.43 -12.03
N VAL A 381 -0.19 -18.34 -11.56
CA VAL A 381 0.71 -19.14 -12.39
C VAL A 381 0.61 -20.59 -11.94
N THR A 382 0.34 -21.48 -12.89
CA THR A 382 0.28 -22.93 -12.67
C THR A 382 1.26 -23.63 -13.60
N PHE A 383 1.87 -24.70 -13.09
CA PHE A 383 2.86 -25.51 -13.80
C PHE A 383 2.32 -26.93 -13.96
N ASP A 384 2.22 -27.41 -15.19
CA ASP A 384 1.86 -28.79 -15.52
C ASP A 384 3.12 -29.49 -16.05
N THR A 385 3.74 -30.31 -15.19
CA THR A 385 4.97 -31.04 -15.52
C THR A 385 4.74 -32.15 -16.53
N ALA A 386 3.57 -32.80 -16.51
CA ALA A 386 3.23 -33.89 -17.43
C ALA A 386 3.06 -33.38 -18.86
N LYS A 387 2.42 -32.22 -19.04
CA LYS A 387 2.24 -31.58 -20.35
C LYS A 387 3.38 -30.63 -20.72
N LYS A 388 4.39 -30.50 -19.86
CA LYS A 388 5.45 -29.48 -19.96
C LYS A 388 4.88 -28.09 -20.28
N SER A 389 3.87 -27.65 -19.54
CA SER A 389 3.18 -26.39 -19.83
C SER A 389 3.09 -25.46 -18.63
N VAL A 390 3.06 -24.17 -18.91
CA VAL A 390 2.91 -23.09 -17.94
C VAL A 390 1.65 -22.31 -18.30
N THR A 391 0.73 -22.15 -17.36
CA THR A 391 -0.47 -21.33 -17.56
C THR A 391 -0.40 -20.10 -16.66
N LEU A 392 -0.45 -18.92 -17.28
CA LEU A 392 -0.49 -17.65 -16.58
C LEU A 392 -1.87 -17.02 -16.75
N PHE A 393 -2.57 -16.80 -15.65
CA PHE A 393 -3.82 -16.06 -15.65
C PHE A 393 -3.55 -14.57 -15.80
N MET A 394 -4.09 -13.96 -16.86
CA MET A 394 -3.79 -12.61 -17.32
C MET A 394 -5.08 -11.88 -17.73
N PRO A 395 -6.01 -11.64 -16.77
CA PRO A 395 -7.27 -10.94 -17.03
C PRO A 395 -7.02 -9.48 -17.41
N GLY A 396 -7.95 -8.92 -18.19
CA GLY A 396 -7.92 -7.51 -18.58
C GLY A 396 -6.85 -7.15 -19.62
N PHE A 397 -6.21 -8.14 -20.26
CA PHE A 397 -5.25 -7.93 -21.34
C PHE A 397 -5.74 -8.50 -22.65
N ASP A 398 -5.44 -7.80 -23.73
CA ASP A 398 -5.57 -8.33 -25.08
C ASP A 398 -4.32 -9.10 -25.50
N LYS A 399 -4.49 -10.11 -26.36
CA LYS A 399 -3.38 -10.94 -26.87
C LYS A 399 -2.26 -10.10 -27.49
N SER A 400 -2.59 -9.00 -28.17
CA SER A 400 -1.62 -8.11 -28.82
C SER A 400 -0.74 -7.33 -27.86
N GLU A 401 -1.15 -7.16 -26.60
CA GLU A 401 -0.38 -6.44 -25.59
C GLU A 401 0.64 -7.33 -24.87
N ILE A 402 0.51 -8.65 -24.98
CA ILE A 402 1.31 -9.61 -24.23
C ILE A 402 2.54 -10.00 -25.04
N LYS A 403 3.72 -9.67 -24.51
CA LYS A 403 5.00 -10.10 -25.08
C LYS A 403 5.63 -11.16 -24.17
N LEU A 404 6.10 -12.23 -24.80
CA LEU A 404 6.77 -13.36 -24.14
C LEU A 404 8.21 -13.43 -24.62
N TYR A 405 9.13 -13.45 -23.67
CA TYR A 405 10.56 -13.64 -23.91
C TYR A 405 11.08 -14.80 -23.08
N GLN A 406 12.12 -15.45 -23.57
CA GLN A 406 12.80 -16.53 -22.87
C GLN A 406 14.23 -16.10 -22.52
N TYR A 407 14.63 -16.28 -21.27
CA TYR A 407 15.95 -15.89 -20.76
C TYR A 407 16.70 -17.07 -20.15
N ARG A 408 18.00 -16.86 -19.90
CA ARG A 408 18.90 -17.77 -19.16
C ARG A 408 18.81 -19.23 -19.62
N GLY A 409 18.91 -19.44 -20.94
CA GLY A 409 18.93 -20.78 -21.52
C GLY A 409 17.63 -21.57 -21.36
N GLY A 410 16.50 -20.91 -21.06
CA GLY A 410 15.20 -21.57 -20.94
C GLY A 410 14.76 -21.91 -19.51
N SER A 411 15.44 -21.36 -18.50
CA SER A 411 15.07 -21.49 -17.08
C SER A 411 14.10 -20.41 -16.60
N GLU A 412 13.98 -19.30 -17.34
CA GLU A 412 13.14 -18.16 -16.98
C GLU A 412 12.31 -17.69 -18.19
N LEU A 413 11.04 -17.35 -17.93
CA LEU A 413 10.17 -16.64 -18.87
C LEU A 413 9.99 -15.21 -18.40
N LEU A 414 10.16 -14.24 -19.29
CA LEU A 414 9.82 -12.84 -19.02
C LEU A 414 8.52 -12.51 -19.77
N ILE A 415 7.52 -12.09 -19.02
CA ILE A 415 6.26 -11.59 -19.56
C ILE A 415 6.27 -10.07 -19.46
N GLU A 416 5.95 -9.40 -20.56
CA GLU A 416 5.67 -7.96 -20.59
C GLU A 416 4.21 -7.77 -20.97
N ALA A 417 3.44 -7.16 -20.07
CA ALA A 417 2.06 -6.76 -20.30
C ALA A 417 1.69 -5.63 -19.33
N GLY A 418 0.94 -4.63 -19.81
CA GLY A 418 0.44 -3.57 -18.94
C GLY A 418 1.46 -2.64 -18.33
N ASP A 419 2.52 -2.30 -19.07
CA ASP A 419 3.66 -1.53 -18.57
C ASP A 419 4.32 -2.19 -17.34
N GLN A 420 4.25 -3.52 -17.28
CA GLN A 420 4.87 -4.33 -16.25
C GLN A 420 5.68 -5.45 -16.90
N ARG A 421 6.80 -5.79 -16.26
CA ARG A 421 7.67 -6.91 -16.62
C ARG A 421 7.75 -7.87 -15.45
N ARG A 422 7.40 -9.13 -15.67
CA ARG A 422 7.43 -10.19 -14.64
C ARG A 422 8.25 -11.37 -15.11
N VAL A 423 9.23 -11.74 -14.30
CA VAL A 423 10.04 -12.95 -14.50
C VAL A 423 9.36 -14.12 -13.78
N ILE A 424 9.12 -15.20 -14.51
CA ILE A 424 8.63 -16.48 -14.02
C ILE A 424 9.76 -17.50 -14.09
N ARG A 425 10.19 -17.99 -12.93
CA ARG A 425 11.19 -19.06 -12.83
C ARG A 425 10.51 -20.40 -13.07
N LEU A 426 11.08 -21.20 -13.95
CA LEU A 426 10.55 -22.51 -14.31
C LEU A 426 11.13 -23.60 -13.41
N PRO A 427 10.30 -24.52 -12.87
CA PRO A 427 10.77 -25.76 -12.25
C PRO A 427 11.68 -26.55 -13.21
N SER A 428 12.72 -27.19 -12.69
CA SER A 428 13.74 -27.90 -13.49
C SER A 428 13.15 -28.91 -14.47
N GLN A 429 12.03 -29.53 -14.13
CA GLN A 429 11.34 -30.56 -14.94
C GLN A 429 10.73 -30.01 -16.24
N ILE A 430 10.46 -28.71 -16.32
CA ILE A 430 9.84 -28.07 -17.50
C ILE A 430 10.74 -27.01 -18.15
N GLN A 431 11.98 -26.88 -17.69
CA GLN A 431 12.97 -26.03 -18.35
C GLN A 431 13.27 -26.58 -19.75
N GLY A 432 13.47 -25.69 -20.70
CA GLY A 432 13.63 -26.06 -22.10
C GLY A 432 13.33 -24.89 -23.03
N LYS A 433 13.18 -25.16 -24.33
CA LYS A 433 12.83 -24.10 -25.29
C LYS A 433 11.32 -23.90 -25.33
N VAL A 434 10.84 -22.67 -25.55
CA VAL A 434 9.41 -22.44 -25.80
C VAL A 434 9.03 -23.09 -27.13
N GLY A 435 8.12 -24.06 -27.09
CA GLY A 435 7.58 -24.75 -28.26
C GLY A 435 6.39 -24.04 -28.89
N GLY A 436 5.65 -23.24 -28.11
CA GLY A 436 4.52 -22.45 -28.56
C GLY A 436 3.80 -21.76 -27.40
N ALA A 437 2.98 -20.76 -27.72
CA ALA A 437 2.14 -20.07 -26.75
C ALA A 437 0.77 -19.75 -27.35
N LYS A 438 -0.29 -19.86 -26.55
CA LYS A 438 -1.66 -19.52 -26.93
C LYS A 438 -2.33 -18.71 -25.81
N PHE A 439 -3.18 -17.77 -26.19
CA PHE A 439 -3.99 -16.99 -25.26
C PHE A 439 -5.45 -17.39 -25.40
N VAL A 440 -6.02 -18.00 -24.35
CA VAL A 440 -7.38 -18.54 -24.32
C VAL A 440 -7.94 -18.30 -22.93
N ASP A 441 -9.21 -17.92 -22.82
CA ASP A 441 -9.93 -17.73 -21.54
C ASP A 441 -9.15 -16.87 -20.52
N ARG A 442 -8.67 -15.69 -20.98
CA ARG A 442 -7.88 -14.75 -20.17
C ARG A 442 -6.57 -15.34 -19.63
N SER A 443 -6.08 -16.42 -20.22
CA SER A 443 -4.87 -17.12 -19.77
C SER A 443 -3.88 -17.34 -20.91
N LEU A 444 -2.60 -17.08 -20.63
CA LEU A 444 -1.48 -17.40 -21.52
C LEU A 444 -0.98 -18.81 -21.18
N ILE A 445 -1.16 -19.74 -22.11
CA ILE A 445 -0.71 -21.12 -21.99
C ILE A 445 0.53 -21.29 -22.86
N ILE A 446 1.65 -21.65 -22.23
CA ILE A 446 2.97 -21.78 -22.85
C ILE A 446 3.37 -23.25 -22.78
N THR A 447 3.75 -23.84 -23.92
CA THR A 447 4.24 -25.21 -24.00
C THR A 447 5.76 -25.21 -24.15
N MET A 448 6.45 -25.99 -23.33
CA MET A 448 7.91 -26.12 -23.30
C MET A 448 8.33 -27.41 -24.03
N ARG A 449 9.51 -27.40 -24.66
CA ARG A 449 10.13 -28.55 -25.35
C ARG A 449 11.39 -28.99 -24.62
#